data_AF-I4AF02-F1
#
_entry.id   AF-I4AF02-F1
#
_cell.length_a   1.000
_cell.length_b   1.000
_cell.length_c   1.000
_cell.angle_alpha   90.00
_cell.angle_beta   90.00
_cell.angle_gamma   90.00
#
_symmetry.space_group_name_H-M   'P 1'
#
loop_
_entity.id
_entity.type
_entity.pdbx_description
1 polymer ?
#
loop_
_entity_poly.entity_id
_entity_poly.type
_entity_poly.pdbx_seq_one_letter_code
_entity_poly.pdbx_strand_id
1 'polypeptide(L)'
;MFVDNFENQSEKIDSESIPNSLKKKWLETATKFLKGKPYQDLEWEFSEGISVEPYYTKDENSDFSYLEILQNNQLALNEPVSQPRFWYNQPFIQLNSLDKKELEKVNKEICQVLMRGAEGVLLDLRNIELDFFDKKTVEILFSEVALSYCAVSFLVEPKTQNQLQDFSKKYIDYANEKGFELNTLTGGVLYSDLLAQNNEFSASFLESISESKDSFHPISLQLNNSEDEAQDIAALLLEVQKIVEKSNPAILKNIQFIVKGTDSFFVMIAKMRALNWLLIQMYDLYEVDCNPYIHSITTHGTDEKSLQDENWNLIRNTTQAFSCILGGTNALSVVTHPNEDKEKSKKWSSRIARNVSIMLREESFIDKNADPISGSYYCEQMTDKLIASAWEKFQKIIS
;
A
#
# COMPACT_ATOMS: atom_id res chain seq x y z
N MET A 1 -1.69 17.94 -25.66
CA MET A 1 -0.23 18.14 -25.71
C MET A 1 0.40 16.93 -25.00
N PHE A 2 0.13 15.75 -25.55
CA PHE A 2 0.40 14.42 -25.01
C PHE A 2 1.02 13.62 -26.17
N VAL A 3 2.32 13.77 -26.44
CA VAL A 3 3.07 12.89 -27.36
C VAL A 3 4.57 12.87 -27.02
N ASP A 4 5.14 13.94 -26.45
CA ASP A 4 6.60 14.14 -26.59
C ASP A 4 7.52 13.52 -25.52
N ASN A 5 7.00 12.82 -24.50
CA ASN A 5 7.87 12.10 -23.53
C ASN A 5 8.01 10.59 -23.80
N PHE A 6 7.41 10.07 -24.88
CA PHE A 6 7.55 8.67 -25.29
C PHE A 6 8.51 8.47 -26.48
N GLU A 7 9.12 9.55 -27.02
CA GLU A 7 10.03 9.46 -28.16
C GLU A 7 11.44 9.99 -27.85
N ASN A 8 12.41 9.06 -27.83
CA ASN A 8 13.84 9.19 -28.16
C ASN A 8 14.73 10.18 -27.36
N GLN A 9 15.71 9.62 -26.63
CA GLN A 9 17.11 10.07 -26.72
C GLN A 9 18.07 8.87 -26.74
N SER A 10 18.26 8.30 -27.94
CA SER A 10 19.35 7.36 -28.23
C SER A 10 20.62 8.13 -28.62
N GLU A 11 21.32 8.71 -27.66
CA GLU A 11 22.72 9.08 -27.87
C GLU A 11 23.59 7.83 -27.73
N LYS A 12 24.20 7.43 -28.86
CA LYS A 12 25.14 6.31 -28.94
C LYS A 12 26.34 6.54 -28.03
N ILE A 13 26.31 5.90 -26.88
CA ILE A 13 27.51 5.63 -26.09
C ILE A 13 28.02 4.25 -26.53
N ASP A 14 29.16 4.25 -27.21
CA ASP A 14 29.89 3.03 -27.58
C ASP A 14 30.20 2.21 -26.31
N SER A 15 29.54 1.06 -26.17
CA SER A 15 29.88 0.04 -25.18
C SER A 15 30.03 -1.30 -25.87
N GLU A 16 31.19 -1.92 -25.68
CA GLU A 16 31.62 -3.16 -26.31
C GLU A 16 30.65 -4.33 -26.05
N SER A 17 29.82 -4.63 -27.05
CA SER A 17 29.45 -5.95 -27.57
C SER A 17 29.19 -7.11 -26.59
N ILE A 18 28.31 -6.97 -25.60
CA ILE A 18 27.63 -8.14 -25.00
C ILE A 18 26.16 -7.83 -24.74
N PRO A 19 25.22 -8.26 -25.61
CA PRO A 19 24.00 -8.86 -25.03
C PRO A 19 23.34 -10.02 -25.81
N ASN A 20 23.66 -10.28 -27.09
CA ASN A 20 22.99 -11.36 -27.84
C ASN A 20 23.60 -12.76 -27.65
N SER A 21 24.87 -12.85 -27.22
CA SER A 21 25.55 -14.15 -27.08
C SER A 21 25.22 -14.88 -25.78
N LEU A 22 24.89 -14.17 -24.70
CA LEU A 22 24.66 -14.79 -23.38
C LEU A 22 23.24 -15.36 -23.25
N LYS A 23 22.20 -14.59 -23.62
CA LYS A 23 20.82 -15.10 -23.66
C LYS A 23 20.73 -16.33 -24.56
N LYS A 24 21.38 -16.28 -25.74
CA LYS A 24 21.46 -17.44 -26.65
C LYS A 24 22.15 -18.66 -26.02
N LYS A 25 23.31 -18.49 -25.39
CA LYS A 25 24.02 -19.59 -24.69
C LYS A 25 23.18 -20.18 -23.56
N TRP A 26 22.46 -19.35 -22.83
CA TRP A 26 21.59 -19.80 -21.75
C TRP A 26 20.40 -20.59 -22.29
N LEU A 27 19.72 -20.09 -23.34
CA LEU A 27 18.64 -20.81 -24.02
C LEU A 27 19.13 -22.18 -24.53
N GLU A 28 20.26 -22.25 -25.21
CA GLU A 28 20.86 -23.52 -25.67
C GLU A 28 21.14 -24.49 -24.52
N THR A 29 21.52 -23.97 -23.35
CA THR A 29 21.76 -24.78 -22.15
C THR A 29 20.44 -25.25 -21.53
N ALA A 30 19.46 -24.37 -21.38
CA ALA A 30 18.14 -24.68 -20.86
C ALA A 30 17.45 -25.75 -21.72
N THR A 31 17.47 -25.62 -23.05
CA THR A 31 16.89 -26.62 -23.97
C THR A 31 17.53 -28.00 -23.82
N LYS A 32 18.85 -28.08 -23.55
CA LYS A 32 19.52 -29.36 -23.25
C LYS A 32 18.99 -29.97 -21.95
N PHE A 33 18.82 -29.17 -20.90
CA PHE A 33 18.24 -29.64 -19.62
C PHE A 33 16.78 -30.06 -19.74
N LEU A 34 16.02 -29.40 -20.61
CA LEU A 34 14.60 -29.68 -20.86
C LEU A 34 14.36 -30.98 -21.65
N LYS A 35 15.41 -31.70 -22.06
CA LYS A 35 15.34 -33.01 -22.76
C LYS A 35 14.36 -32.99 -23.95
N GLY A 36 14.33 -31.88 -24.68
CA GLY A 36 13.47 -31.71 -25.87
C GLY A 36 12.10 -31.08 -25.61
N LYS A 37 11.76 -30.69 -24.38
CA LYS A 37 10.60 -29.81 -24.15
C LYS A 37 10.89 -28.38 -24.65
N PRO A 38 9.89 -27.69 -25.23
CA PRO A 38 10.01 -26.29 -25.62
C PRO A 38 10.41 -25.40 -24.43
N TYR A 39 11.20 -24.36 -24.71
CA TYR A 39 11.56 -23.37 -23.71
C TYR A 39 10.35 -22.54 -23.27
N GLN A 40 9.41 -22.31 -24.19
CA GLN A 40 8.17 -21.58 -23.98
C GLN A 40 7.28 -22.24 -22.91
N ASP A 41 7.40 -23.55 -22.68
CA ASP A 41 6.67 -24.26 -21.61
C ASP A 41 7.07 -23.79 -20.20
N LEU A 42 8.18 -23.05 -20.07
CA LEU A 42 8.65 -22.47 -18.81
C LEU A 42 8.16 -21.03 -18.59
N GLU A 43 7.52 -20.43 -19.60
CA GLU A 43 6.90 -19.12 -19.42
C GLU A 43 5.75 -19.25 -18.42
N TRP A 44 5.69 -18.31 -17.48
CA TRP A 44 4.65 -18.27 -16.47
C TRP A 44 3.79 -17.03 -16.69
N GLU A 45 2.50 -17.25 -16.91
CA GLU A 45 1.51 -16.18 -16.93
C GLU A 45 1.14 -15.81 -15.49
N PHE A 46 1.49 -14.59 -15.08
CA PHE A 46 1.30 -14.13 -13.70
C PHE A 46 0.12 -13.16 -13.55
N SER A 47 -0.36 -12.62 -14.66
CA SER A 47 -1.53 -11.75 -14.79
C SER A 47 -2.12 -12.02 -16.16
N GLU A 48 -3.43 -11.82 -16.34
CA GLU A 48 -4.12 -12.10 -17.60
C GLU A 48 -3.43 -11.44 -18.82
N GLY A 49 -2.90 -12.27 -19.73
CA GLY A 49 -2.19 -11.84 -20.93
C GLY A 49 -0.76 -11.35 -20.69
N ILE A 50 -0.20 -11.50 -19.49
CA ILE A 50 1.15 -11.06 -19.13
C ILE A 50 1.99 -12.23 -18.62
N SER A 51 2.98 -12.60 -19.42
CA SER A 51 3.90 -13.69 -19.11
C SER A 51 5.31 -13.20 -18.78
N VAL A 52 5.98 -13.99 -17.94
CA VAL A 52 7.39 -13.83 -17.59
C VAL A 52 8.22 -14.99 -18.13
N GLU A 53 9.42 -14.66 -18.62
CA GLU A 53 10.43 -15.67 -18.94
C GLU A 53 11.03 -16.24 -17.64
N PRO A 54 11.54 -17.48 -17.65
CA PRO A 54 12.25 -18.06 -16.51
C PRO A 54 13.66 -17.44 -16.29
N TYR A 55 14.14 -16.60 -17.20
CA TYR A 55 15.48 -16.00 -17.14
C TYR A 55 15.50 -14.60 -17.76
N TYR A 56 16.24 -13.71 -17.09
CA TYR A 56 16.35 -12.31 -17.46
C TYR A 56 17.80 -11.85 -17.50
N THR A 57 18.09 -10.98 -18.46
CA THR A 57 19.37 -10.29 -18.60
C THR A 57 19.12 -8.80 -18.85
N LYS A 58 20.18 -8.01 -18.83
CA LYS A 58 20.14 -6.64 -19.37
C LYS A 58 19.62 -6.70 -20.80
N ASP A 59 18.48 -6.09 -21.05
CA ASP A 59 17.97 -5.83 -22.40
C ASP A 59 18.59 -4.52 -22.88
N GLU A 60 18.84 -4.39 -24.19
CA GLU A 60 19.25 -3.12 -24.79
C GLU A 60 18.12 -2.08 -24.73
N ASN A 61 16.86 -2.52 -24.55
CA ASN A 61 15.67 -1.65 -24.46
C ASN A 61 15.20 -1.38 -23.02
N SER A 62 15.95 -1.77 -21.99
CA SER A 62 15.57 -1.46 -20.61
C SER A 62 15.74 0.04 -20.34
N ASP A 63 14.63 0.79 -20.29
CA ASP A 63 14.61 2.14 -19.76
C ASP A 63 14.51 2.08 -18.23
N PHE A 64 15.46 2.71 -17.56
CA PHE A 64 15.54 2.77 -16.10
C PHE A 64 15.23 4.17 -15.55
N SER A 65 14.75 5.09 -16.40
CA SER A 65 14.39 6.46 -16.01
C SER A 65 13.37 6.50 -14.88
N TYR A 66 12.46 5.53 -14.83
CA TYR A 66 11.43 5.42 -13.79
C TYR A 66 11.96 4.97 -12.42
N LEU A 67 13.15 4.36 -12.36
CA LEU A 67 13.71 3.85 -11.11
C LEU A 67 14.01 4.97 -10.12
N GLU A 68 14.54 6.10 -10.60
CA GLU A 68 14.90 7.23 -9.73
C GLU A 68 13.66 7.82 -9.06
N ILE A 69 12.58 8.00 -9.81
CA ILE A 69 11.30 8.48 -9.29
C ILE A 69 10.69 7.47 -8.28
N LEU A 70 10.72 6.16 -8.58
CA LEU A 70 10.23 5.14 -7.63
C LEU A 70 11.08 5.08 -6.35
N GLN A 71 12.39 5.25 -6.47
CA GLN A 71 13.30 5.35 -5.32
C GLN A 71 12.98 6.58 -4.49
N ASN A 72 12.81 7.74 -5.14
CA ASN A 72 12.52 9.01 -4.47
C ASN A 72 11.17 8.97 -3.73
N ASN A 73 10.15 8.30 -4.30
CA ASN A 73 8.86 8.11 -3.63
C ASN A 73 8.95 7.25 -2.37
N GLN A 74 9.94 6.35 -2.31
CA GLN A 74 10.17 5.46 -1.17
C GLN A 74 11.08 6.07 -0.10
N LEU A 75 11.71 7.22 -0.37
CA LEU A 75 12.58 7.88 0.60
C LEU A 75 11.77 8.33 1.82
N ALA A 76 12.36 8.17 3.00
CA ALA A 76 11.79 8.71 4.23
C ALA A 76 11.77 10.25 4.17
N LEU A 77 10.61 10.86 3.87
CA LEU A 77 10.46 12.31 3.72
C LEU A 77 10.56 13.07 5.05
N ASN A 78 10.47 12.38 6.19
CA ASN A 78 10.48 13.01 7.51
C ASN A 78 11.88 12.98 8.11
N GLU A 79 12.57 14.13 8.12
CA GLU A 79 13.69 14.32 9.03
C GLU A 79 13.14 14.32 10.47
N PRO A 80 13.38 13.24 11.23
CA PRO A 80 14.74 12.81 11.55
C PRO A 80 14.99 11.32 11.25
N VAL A 81 14.27 10.73 10.28
CA VAL A 81 14.49 9.32 9.93
C VAL A 81 15.81 9.20 9.20
N SER A 82 16.86 8.89 9.94
CA SER A 82 18.24 8.66 9.46
C SER A 82 18.41 7.55 8.41
N GLN A 83 17.32 6.89 8.02
CA GLN A 83 17.34 5.69 7.19
C GLN A 83 16.74 5.97 5.81
N PRO A 84 17.31 5.42 4.73
CA PRO A 84 16.81 5.62 3.38
C PRO A 84 15.35 5.25 3.19
N ARG A 85 14.83 4.24 3.88
CA ARG A 85 13.43 3.82 3.79
C ARG A 85 12.72 3.84 5.14
N PHE A 86 11.46 4.30 5.14
CA PHE A 86 10.57 4.29 6.29
C PHE A 86 9.16 3.82 5.90
N TRP A 87 8.46 3.20 6.84
CA TRP A 87 7.03 2.92 6.77
C TRP A 87 6.46 2.87 8.19
N TYR A 88 5.20 3.28 8.38
CA TYR A 88 4.55 3.19 9.69
C TYR A 88 4.14 1.74 9.99
N ASN A 89 4.63 1.17 11.09
CA ASN A 89 4.09 -0.07 11.64
C ASN A 89 2.80 0.24 12.40
N GLN A 90 1.65 -0.17 11.88
CA GLN A 90 0.32 0.09 12.45
C GLN A 90 -0.39 -1.21 12.83
N PRO A 91 -0.13 -1.80 14.01
CA PRO A 91 -0.84 -2.98 14.47
C PRO A 91 -2.35 -2.74 14.62
N PHE A 92 -3.14 -3.79 14.40
CA PHE A 92 -4.57 -3.78 14.63
C PHE A 92 -4.89 -3.68 16.13
N ILE A 93 -5.79 -2.77 16.48
CA ILE A 93 -6.41 -2.69 17.81
C ILE A 93 -7.91 -2.63 17.61
N GLN A 94 -8.66 -3.51 18.24
CA GLN A 94 -10.11 -3.59 18.06
C GLN A 94 -10.86 -2.88 19.18
N LEU A 95 -11.79 -2.01 18.81
CA LEU A 95 -12.76 -1.41 19.74
C LEU A 95 -14.11 -2.15 19.62
N ASN A 96 -14.58 -2.72 20.73
CA ASN A 96 -15.79 -3.55 20.73
C ASN A 96 -17.05 -2.78 21.18
N SER A 97 -16.89 -1.72 21.96
CA SER A 97 -17.97 -0.94 22.52
C SER A 97 -17.50 0.47 22.91
N LEU A 98 -18.43 1.41 23.01
CA LEU A 98 -18.18 2.80 23.42
C LEU A 98 -18.31 3.02 24.93
N ASP A 99 -18.37 1.94 25.72
CA ASP A 99 -18.38 2.09 27.18
C ASP A 99 -17.01 2.52 27.70
N LYS A 100 -17.01 3.34 28.76
CA LYS A 100 -15.81 3.94 29.31
C LYS A 100 -14.72 2.90 29.66
N LYS A 101 -15.10 1.71 30.12
CA LYS A 101 -14.15 0.68 30.54
C LYS A 101 -13.43 0.08 29.33
N GLU A 102 -14.15 -0.16 28.23
CA GLU A 102 -13.53 -0.61 26.99
C GLU A 102 -12.66 0.49 26.37
N LEU A 103 -13.11 1.75 26.34
CA LEU A 103 -12.30 2.87 25.83
C LEU A 103 -10.97 3.03 26.61
N GLU A 104 -11.00 2.98 27.94
CA GLU A 104 -9.80 3.02 28.77
C GLU A 104 -8.89 1.80 28.57
N LYS A 105 -9.46 0.63 28.29
CA LYS A 105 -8.70 -0.58 27.96
C LYS A 105 -8.00 -0.44 26.60
N VAL A 106 -8.71 0.05 25.59
CA VAL A 106 -8.16 0.27 24.24
C VAL A 106 -7.10 1.36 24.25
N ASN A 107 -7.30 2.46 24.98
CA ASN A 107 -6.27 3.47 25.19
C ASN A 107 -4.97 2.86 25.76
N LYS A 108 -5.08 2.02 26.80
CA LYS A 108 -3.92 1.31 27.36
C LYS A 108 -3.25 0.40 26.33
N GLU A 109 -4.03 -0.24 25.45
CA GLU A 109 -3.50 -1.07 24.37
C GLU A 109 -2.74 -0.23 23.32
N ILE A 110 -3.29 0.94 22.94
CA ILE A 110 -2.64 1.92 22.06
C ILE A 110 -1.30 2.35 22.65
N CYS A 111 -1.28 2.85 23.89
CA CYS A 111 -0.04 3.28 24.54
C CYS A 111 0.98 2.13 24.63
N GLN A 112 0.53 0.90 24.94
CA GLN A 112 1.41 -0.26 25.02
C GLN A 112 2.05 -0.65 23.69
N VAL A 113 1.32 -0.57 22.57
CA VAL A 113 1.92 -0.93 21.27
C VAL A 113 2.92 0.13 20.82
N LEU A 114 2.60 1.41 21.03
CA LEU A 114 3.50 2.54 20.71
C LEU A 114 4.79 2.46 21.53
N MET A 115 4.69 2.23 22.85
CA MET A 115 5.85 2.01 23.72
C MET A 115 6.68 0.75 23.39
N ARG A 116 6.17 -0.13 22.52
CA ARG A 116 6.82 -1.38 22.09
C ARG A 116 7.29 -1.33 20.64
N GLY A 117 7.49 -0.14 20.09
CA GLY A 117 8.11 0.07 18.77
C GLY A 117 7.14 0.03 17.59
N ALA A 118 5.84 0.27 17.80
CA ALA A 118 4.95 0.62 16.70
C ALA A 118 4.98 2.14 16.48
N GLU A 119 5.03 2.58 15.23
CA GLU A 119 4.96 4.01 14.87
C GLU A 119 3.52 4.50 14.64
N GLY A 120 2.54 3.63 14.87
CA GLY A 120 1.14 3.98 14.72
C GLY A 120 0.20 2.84 15.11
N VAL A 121 -1.08 3.04 14.85
CA VAL A 121 -2.15 2.07 15.13
C VAL A 121 -3.20 2.08 14.03
N LEU A 122 -3.75 0.90 13.73
CA LEU A 122 -4.97 0.76 12.94
C LEU A 122 -6.10 0.34 13.89
N LEU A 123 -6.97 1.28 14.23
CA LEU A 123 -8.09 1.06 15.12
C LEU A 123 -9.27 0.49 14.34
N ASP A 124 -9.62 -0.76 14.62
CA ASP A 124 -10.77 -1.46 14.04
C ASP A 124 -12.05 -1.06 14.77
N LEU A 125 -12.86 -0.26 14.08
CA LEU A 125 -14.12 0.32 14.51
C LEU A 125 -15.32 -0.30 13.78
N ARG A 126 -15.16 -1.40 13.03
CA ARG A 126 -16.27 -1.99 12.25
C ARG A 126 -17.44 -2.47 13.11
N ASN A 127 -17.21 -2.71 14.39
CA ASN A 127 -18.24 -3.08 15.38
C ASN A 127 -18.92 -1.85 16.02
N ILE A 128 -18.54 -0.64 15.65
CA ILE A 128 -19.00 0.61 16.26
C ILE A 128 -19.89 1.36 15.27
N GLU A 129 -21.05 1.79 15.76
CA GLU A 129 -21.89 2.72 15.02
C GLU A 129 -21.28 4.13 15.07
N LEU A 130 -20.81 4.61 13.91
CA LEU A 130 -20.07 5.88 13.78
C LEU A 130 -20.85 7.10 14.26
N ASP A 131 -22.19 7.08 14.20
CA ASP A 131 -23.04 8.17 14.67
C ASP A 131 -22.87 8.44 16.18
N PHE A 132 -22.49 7.41 16.95
CA PHE A 132 -22.22 7.52 18.38
C PHE A 132 -20.76 7.75 18.71
N PHE A 133 -19.86 7.75 17.71
CA PHE A 133 -18.46 8.08 17.91
C PHE A 133 -18.33 9.59 18.09
N ASP A 134 -18.27 10.02 19.34
CA ASP A 134 -18.26 11.42 19.74
C ASP A 134 -16.87 11.91 20.13
N LYS A 135 -16.74 13.22 20.35
CA LYS A 135 -15.48 13.85 20.77
C LYS A 135 -14.93 13.26 22.07
N LYS A 136 -15.81 12.93 23.03
CA LYS A 136 -15.40 12.32 24.30
C LYS A 136 -14.76 10.95 24.10
N THR A 137 -15.25 10.19 23.12
CA THR A 137 -14.65 8.92 22.70
C THR A 137 -13.21 9.13 22.21
N VAL A 138 -12.99 10.10 21.32
CA VAL A 138 -11.65 10.47 20.83
C VAL A 138 -10.73 10.89 21.99
N GLU A 139 -11.24 11.73 22.90
CA GLU A 139 -10.49 12.20 24.07
C GLU A 139 -10.00 11.06 24.96
N ILE A 140 -10.85 10.04 25.21
CA ILE A 140 -10.47 8.89 26.04
C ILE A 140 -9.48 7.99 25.30
N LEU A 141 -9.74 7.68 24.03
CA LEU A 141 -8.91 6.77 23.23
C LEU A 141 -7.48 7.28 23.06
N PHE A 142 -7.30 8.57 22.82
CA PHE A 142 -6.01 9.19 22.55
C PHE A 142 -5.45 10.00 23.72
N SER A 143 -5.98 9.80 24.93
CA SER A 143 -5.36 10.32 26.14
C SER A 143 -3.92 9.81 26.26
N GLU A 144 -2.97 10.71 26.52
CA GLU A 144 -1.53 10.40 26.60
C GLU A 144 -0.89 9.93 25.27
N VAL A 145 -1.56 10.13 24.13
CA VAL A 145 -1.01 9.83 22.80
C VAL A 145 -0.61 11.13 22.11
N ALA A 146 0.65 11.22 21.68
CA ALA A 146 1.15 12.37 20.93
C ALA A 146 0.90 12.18 19.43
N LEU A 147 -0.24 12.69 18.94
CA LEU A 147 -0.71 12.46 17.57
C LEU A 147 0.28 12.89 16.48
N SER A 148 1.09 13.94 16.73
CA SER A 148 2.12 14.40 15.78
C SER A 148 3.26 13.41 15.53
N TYR A 149 3.39 12.36 16.35
CA TYR A 149 4.50 11.39 16.27
C TYR A 149 4.04 9.96 15.97
N CYS A 150 2.75 9.74 15.75
CA CYS A 150 2.22 8.42 15.44
C CYS A 150 1.16 8.49 14.35
N ALA A 151 1.22 7.55 13.39
CA ALA A 151 0.18 7.42 12.40
C ALA A 151 -1.06 6.74 13.00
N VAL A 152 -2.20 7.41 12.96
CA VAL A 152 -3.47 6.87 13.46
C VAL A 152 -4.39 6.63 12.28
N SER A 153 -4.84 5.39 12.13
CA SER A 153 -5.76 5.01 11.07
C SER A 153 -6.95 4.25 11.62
N PHE A 154 -8.08 4.35 10.94
CA PHE A 154 -9.35 3.82 11.42
C PHE A 154 -9.95 2.90 10.36
N LEU A 155 -10.23 1.65 10.71
CA LEU A 155 -10.98 0.74 9.86
C LEU A 155 -12.46 0.83 10.25
N VAL A 156 -13.31 1.29 9.34
CA VAL A 156 -14.72 1.61 9.60
C VAL A 156 -15.64 1.02 8.52
N GLU A 157 -16.94 0.95 8.80
CA GLU A 157 -17.99 0.61 7.82
C GLU A 157 -19.00 1.77 7.73
N PRO A 158 -18.73 2.82 6.94
CA PRO A 158 -19.62 3.97 6.82
C PRO A 158 -20.87 3.59 6.03
N LYS A 159 -22.05 4.01 6.50
CA LYS A 159 -23.30 3.87 5.73
C LYS A 159 -23.50 5.02 4.74
N THR A 160 -22.88 6.17 4.99
CA THR A 160 -23.00 7.37 4.16
C THR A 160 -21.70 8.17 4.15
N GLN A 161 -21.47 8.96 3.09
CA GLN A 161 -20.35 9.91 3.03
C GLN A 161 -20.39 10.98 4.15
N ASN A 162 -21.59 11.33 4.66
CA ASN A 162 -21.72 12.30 5.74
C ASN A 162 -21.17 11.74 7.07
N GLN A 163 -21.33 10.44 7.32
CA GLN A 163 -20.71 9.79 8.49
C GLN A 163 -19.19 9.84 8.40
N LEU A 164 -18.63 9.61 7.21
CA LEU A 164 -17.19 9.72 6.99
C LEU A 164 -16.67 11.15 7.20
N GLN A 165 -17.41 12.15 6.70
CA GLN A 165 -17.07 13.56 6.88
C GLN A 165 -17.08 13.96 8.37
N ASP A 166 -18.18 13.65 9.06
CA ASP A 166 -18.37 13.98 10.47
C ASP A 166 -17.35 13.27 11.36
N PHE A 167 -17.07 11.99 11.09
CA PHE A 167 -16.04 11.22 11.78
C PHE A 167 -14.65 11.86 11.62
N SER A 168 -14.26 12.15 10.38
CA SER A 168 -12.94 12.73 10.08
C SER A 168 -12.80 14.12 10.72
N LYS A 169 -13.86 14.94 10.61
CA LYS A 169 -13.91 16.26 11.24
C LYS A 169 -13.76 16.19 12.75
N LYS A 170 -14.42 15.27 13.44
CA LYS A 170 -14.29 15.10 14.90
C LYS A 170 -12.86 14.77 15.33
N TYR A 171 -12.16 13.94 14.58
CA TYR A 171 -10.76 13.60 14.85
C TYR A 171 -9.83 14.81 14.64
N ILE A 172 -10.00 15.53 13.53
CA ILE A 172 -9.21 16.73 13.20
C ILE A 172 -9.49 17.86 14.20
N ASP A 173 -10.76 18.10 14.55
CA ASP A 173 -11.16 19.13 15.52
C ASP A 173 -10.56 18.80 16.90
N TYR A 174 -10.58 17.54 17.33
CA TYR A 174 -9.89 17.11 18.57
C TYR A 174 -8.40 17.43 18.51
N ALA A 175 -7.73 17.12 17.40
CA ALA A 175 -6.30 17.36 17.27
C ALA A 175 -5.96 18.86 17.32
N ASN A 176 -6.74 19.68 16.62
CA ASN A 176 -6.61 21.13 16.62
C ASN A 176 -6.79 21.72 18.03
N GLU A 177 -7.82 21.28 18.76
CA GLU A 177 -8.10 21.76 20.11
C GLU A 177 -7.02 21.36 21.13
N LYS A 178 -6.38 20.20 20.93
CA LYS A 178 -5.23 19.78 21.74
C LYS A 178 -3.93 20.50 21.35
N GLY A 179 -3.97 21.34 20.31
CA GLY A 179 -2.83 22.13 19.85
C GLY A 179 -1.83 21.32 19.02
N PHE A 180 -2.25 20.20 18.42
CA PHE A 180 -1.40 19.47 17.48
C PHE A 180 -1.37 20.19 16.12
N GLU A 181 -0.22 20.14 15.46
CA GLU A 181 -0.07 20.69 14.11
C GLU A 181 -0.76 19.77 13.10
N LEU A 182 -1.76 20.29 12.38
CA LEU A 182 -2.63 19.46 11.52
C LEU A 182 -1.88 18.78 10.37
N ASN A 183 -0.85 19.41 9.84
CA ASN A 183 0.05 18.85 8.81
C ASN A 183 0.96 17.71 9.33
N THR A 184 0.95 17.42 10.63
CA THR A 184 1.67 16.27 11.21
C THR A 184 0.75 15.07 11.43
N LEU A 185 -0.57 15.25 11.30
CA LEU A 185 -1.54 14.17 11.47
C LEU A 185 -1.41 13.20 10.31
N THR A 186 -0.87 12.02 10.59
CA THR A 186 -0.65 10.98 9.59
C THR A 186 -1.63 9.81 9.79
N GLY A 187 -2.00 9.17 8.69
CA GLY A 187 -2.94 8.06 8.64
C GLY A 187 -4.22 8.45 7.91
N GLY A 188 -5.26 7.63 8.05
CA GLY A 188 -6.52 7.89 7.36
C GLY A 188 -7.66 7.00 7.80
N VAL A 189 -8.77 7.09 7.07
CA VAL A 189 -9.95 6.26 7.27
C VAL A 189 -10.03 5.20 6.17
N LEU A 190 -10.01 3.94 6.58
CA LEU A 190 -10.03 2.76 5.72
C LEU A 190 -11.42 2.14 5.75
N TYR A 191 -11.94 1.82 4.57
CA TYR A 191 -13.23 1.14 4.38
C TYR A 191 -13.19 0.37 3.05
N SER A 192 -13.91 -0.75 2.94
CA SER A 192 -13.93 -1.53 1.69
C SER A 192 -15.05 -1.11 0.74
N ASP A 193 -16.21 -0.73 1.28
CA ASP A 193 -17.46 -0.72 0.52
C ASP A 193 -18.38 0.41 0.97
N LEU A 194 -17.98 1.65 0.72
CA LEU A 194 -18.89 2.76 1.00
C LEU A 194 -20.18 2.63 0.14
N LEU A 195 -20.12 1.98 -1.03
CA LEU A 195 -21.10 2.11 -2.12
C LEU A 195 -21.14 0.91 -3.09
N ALA A 196 -21.20 -0.33 -2.63
CA ALA A 196 -21.09 -1.54 -3.46
C ALA A 196 -22.01 -1.64 -4.70
N GLN A 197 -22.99 -0.74 -4.92
CA GLN A 197 -23.75 -0.74 -6.17
C GLN A 197 -24.12 0.62 -6.79
N ASN A 198 -23.91 1.78 -6.15
CA ASN A 198 -24.16 3.10 -6.78
C ASN A 198 -23.66 4.27 -5.90
N ASN A 199 -23.06 5.27 -6.56
CA ASN A 199 -22.91 6.69 -6.16
C ASN A 199 -21.58 7.18 -5.59
N GLU A 200 -20.64 7.39 -6.52
CA GLU A 200 -19.66 8.48 -6.53
C GLU A 200 -19.84 9.56 -5.43
N PHE A 201 -18.77 9.87 -4.71
CA PHE A 201 -18.72 10.98 -3.76
C PHE A 201 -19.32 12.26 -4.35
N SER A 202 -20.16 12.97 -3.57
CA SER A 202 -20.73 14.24 -4.04
C SER A 202 -19.65 15.32 -4.12
N ALA A 203 -19.76 16.22 -5.10
CA ALA A 203 -18.82 17.35 -5.26
C ALA A 203 -18.66 18.16 -3.97
N SER A 204 -19.78 18.44 -3.28
CA SER A 204 -19.78 19.17 -2.00
C SER A 204 -19.00 18.47 -0.89
N PHE A 205 -18.98 17.13 -0.87
CA PHE A 205 -18.22 16.37 0.12
C PHE A 205 -16.72 16.46 -0.20
N LEU A 206 -16.36 16.25 -1.47
CA LEU A 206 -14.97 16.32 -1.93
C LEU A 206 -14.37 17.72 -1.73
N GLU A 207 -15.10 18.78 -2.09
CA GLU A 207 -14.69 20.17 -1.86
C GLU A 207 -14.37 20.43 -0.38
N SER A 208 -15.23 19.98 0.53
CA SER A 208 -15.04 20.18 1.97
C SER A 208 -13.78 19.50 2.53
N ILE A 209 -13.29 18.45 1.88
CA ILE A 209 -12.08 17.72 2.26
C ILE A 209 -10.84 18.41 1.66
N SER A 210 -10.91 18.79 0.38
CA SER A 210 -9.78 19.37 -0.35
C SER A 210 -9.28 20.71 0.22
N GLU A 211 -10.13 21.43 0.95
CA GLU A 211 -9.76 22.69 1.61
C GLU A 211 -8.96 22.48 2.90
N SER A 212 -8.86 21.24 3.38
CA SER A 212 -8.16 20.95 4.62
C SER A 212 -6.65 21.07 4.48
N LYS A 213 -6.00 21.52 5.54
CA LYS A 213 -4.53 21.67 5.64
C LYS A 213 -3.86 20.51 6.37
N ASP A 214 -4.62 19.50 6.75
CA ASP A 214 -4.09 18.31 7.41
C ASP A 214 -3.46 17.33 6.41
N SER A 215 -2.66 16.40 6.94
CA SER A 215 -2.07 15.27 6.19
C SER A 215 -2.82 13.96 6.42
N PHE A 216 -4.05 14.05 6.92
CA PHE A 216 -4.91 12.90 7.17
C PHE A 216 -5.68 12.56 5.89
N HIS A 217 -5.86 11.26 5.65
CA HIS A 217 -6.47 10.75 4.42
C HIS A 217 -7.89 10.23 4.70
N PRO A 218 -8.92 11.09 4.66
CA PRO A 218 -10.30 10.69 4.90
C PRO A 218 -10.86 9.79 3.80
N ILE A 219 -10.32 9.87 2.57
CA ILE A 219 -10.77 9.05 1.45
C ILE A 219 -9.80 7.89 1.28
N SER A 220 -10.32 6.67 1.26
CA SER A 220 -9.56 5.49 0.86
C SER A 220 -10.12 4.86 -0.41
N LEU A 221 -9.22 4.42 -1.29
CA LEU A 221 -9.52 3.61 -2.47
C LEU A 221 -8.77 2.29 -2.36
N GLN A 222 -9.47 1.16 -2.49
CA GLN A 222 -8.86 -0.15 -2.32
C GLN A 222 -8.51 -0.77 -3.67
N LEU A 223 -7.26 -1.18 -3.82
CA LEU A 223 -6.83 -1.99 -4.95
C LEU A 223 -7.47 -3.39 -4.85
N ASN A 224 -8.15 -3.81 -5.90
CA ASN A 224 -8.67 -5.18 -6.02
C ASN A 224 -7.52 -6.18 -6.14
N ASN A 225 -7.81 -7.46 -5.95
CA ASN A 225 -6.86 -8.57 -6.17
C ASN A 225 -7.57 -9.65 -7.00
N SER A 226 -7.86 -9.31 -8.25
CA SER A 226 -8.38 -10.25 -9.25
C SER A 226 -7.23 -11.03 -9.91
N GLU A 227 -7.55 -11.90 -10.87
CA GLU A 227 -6.53 -12.62 -11.66
C GLU A 227 -5.85 -11.68 -12.69
N ASP A 228 -6.45 -10.54 -12.99
CA ASP A 228 -5.92 -9.53 -13.91
C ASP A 228 -5.41 -8.32 -13.12
N GLU A 229 -4.14 -8.41 -12.74
CA GLU A 229 -3.46 -7.39 -11.93
C GLU A 229 -3.43 -6.02 -12.64
N ALA A 230 -3.37 -6.01 -13.97
CA ALA A 230 -3.37 -4.79 -14.78
C ALA A 230 -4.76 -4.12 -14.79
N GLN A 231 -5.83 -4.92 -14.86
CA GLN A 231 -7.20 -4.42 -14.79
C GLN A 231 -7.52 -3.81 -13.43
N ASP A 232 -7.02 -4.41 -12.33
CA ASP A 232 -7.19 -3.87 -10.99
C ASP A 232 -6.58 -2.47 -10.86
N ILE A 233 -5.37 -2.27 -11.39
CA ILE A 233 -4.71 -0.96 -11.40
C ILE A 233 -5.49 0.03 -12.27
N ALA A 234 -5.88 -0.38 -13.48
CA ALA A 234 -6.63 0.48 -14.40
C ALA A 234 -7.98 0.95 -13.81
N ALA A 235 -8.70 0.06 -13.13
CA ALA A 235 -9.95 0.40 -12.45
C ALA A 235 -9.73 1.42 -11.32
N LEU A 236 -8.65 1.27 -10.55
CA LEU A 236 -8.32 2.22 -9.49
C LEU A 236 -7.95 3.61 -10.04
N LEU A 237 -7.17 3.69 -11.13
CA LEU A 237 -6.85 4.96 -11.78
C LEU A 237 -8.10 5.69 -12.29
N LEU A 238 -9.10 4.94 -12.78
CA LEU A 238 -10.39 5.51 -13.17
C LEU A 238 -11.14 6.10 -11.98
N GLU A 239 -11.12 5.45 -10.81
CA GLU A 239 -11.73 6.01 -9.60
C GLU A 239 -11.06 7.31 -9.17
N VAL A 240 -9.73 7.37 -9.24
CA VAL A 240 -8.96 8.59 -8.98
C VAL A 240 -9.37 9.70 -9.94
N GLN A 241 -9.40 9.43 -11.25
CA GLN A 241 -9.80 10.40 -12.27
C GLN A 241 -11.21 10.93 -11.99
N LYS A 242 -12.18 10.05 -11.72
CA LYS A 242 -13.57 10.43 -11.42
C LYS A 242 -13.68 11.35 -10.21
N ILE A 243 -12.88 11.10 -9.16
CA ILE A 243 -12.85 11.96 -7.96
C ILE A 243 -12.28 13.33 -8.30
N VAL A 244 -11.19 13.38 -9.07
CA VAL A 244 -10.57 14.65 -9.48
C VAL A 244 -11.51 15.44 -10.39
N GLU A 245 -12.19 14.82 -11.35
CA GLU A 245 -13.15 15.49 -12.24
C GLU A 245 -14.37 16.09 -11.51
N LYS A 246 -14.73 15.51 -10.36
CA LYS A 246 -15.82 15.99 -9.50
C LYS A 246 -15.39 17.02 -8.46
N SER A 247 -14.09 17.29 -8.35
CA SER A 247 -13.50 18.17 -7.34
C SER A 247 -12.40 19.03 -7.97
N ASN A 248 -11.52 19.58 -7.14
CA ASN A 248 -10.27 20.15 -7.60
C ASN A 248 -9.12 19.12 -7.48
N PRO A 249 -8.05 19.23 -8.28
CA PRO A 249 -6.87 18.38 -8.19
C PRO A 249 -6.27 18.21 -6.78
N ALA A 250 -6.35 19.21 -5.90
CA ALA A 250 -5.74 19.14 -4.58
C ALA A 250 -6.36 18.04 -3.69
N ILE A 251 -7.55 17.52 -4.03
CA ILE A 251 -8.16 16.36 -3.35
C ILE A 251 -7.25 15.13 -3.30
N LEU A 252 -6.32 14.98 -4.25
CA LEU A 252 -5.37 13.88 -4.29
C LEU A 252 -4.54 13.79 -2.99
N LYS A 253 -4.26 14.91 -2.33
CA LYS A 253 -3.55 14.97 -1.02
C LYS A 253 -4.29 14.25 0.11
N ASN A 254 -5.59 14.05 -0.04
CA ASN A 254 -6.47 13.50 0.99
C ASN A 254 -6.93 12.06 0.67
N ILE A 255 -6.38 11.46 -0.39
CA ILE A 255 -6.67 10.08 -0.80
C ILE A 255 -5.53 9.18 -0.34
N GLN A 256 -5.87 8.10 0.35
CA GLN A 256 -4.98 6.97 0.58
C GLN A 256 -5.41 5.77 -0.24
N PHE A 257 -4.46 4.90 -0.55
CA PHE A 257 -4.67 3.67 -1.30
C PHE A 257 -4.48 2.47 -0.39
N ILE A 258 -5.48 1.60 -0.33
CA ILE A 258 -5.43 0.37 0.46
C ILE A 258 -4.98 -0.76 -0.46
N VAL A 259 -3.92 -1.44 -0.07
CA VAL A 259 -3.39 -2.58 -0.81
C VAL A 259 -3.41 -3.82 0.08
N LYS A 260 -4.10 -4.87 -0.35
CA LYS A 260 -4.15 -6.13 0.39
C LYS A 260 -3.05 -7.07 -0.09
N GLY A 261 -2.21 -7.55 0.82
CA GLY A 261 -1.12 -8.47 0.52
C GLY A 261 -1.62 -9.82 -0.02
N THR A 262 -0.91 -10.36 -1.01
CA THR A 262 -1.18 -11.66 -1.64
C THR A 262 0.02 -12.59 -1.48
N ASP A 263 -0.18 -13.90 -1.70
CA ASP A 263 0.88 -14.90 -1.55
C ASP A 263 1.89 -14.91 -2.70
N SER A 264 1.55 -14.23 -3.80
CA SER A 264 2.39 -14.10 -4.98
C SER A 264 3.44 -13.02 -4.75
N PHE A 265 4.54 -13.38 -4.08
CA PHE A 265 5.57 -12.44 -3.62
C PHE A 265 6.04 -11.44 -4.71
N PHE A 266 6.50 -11.93 -5.86
CA PHE A 266 7.02 -11.06 -6.93
C PHE A 266 5.92 -10.29 -7.67
N VAL A 267 4.74 -10.89 -7.84
CA VAL A 267 3.59 -10.22 -8.46
C VAL A 267 3.15 -9.05 -7.59
N MET A 268 3.10 -9.25 -6.28
CA MET A 268 2.75 -8.19 -5.33
C MET A 268 3.74 -7.02 -5.40
N ILE A 269 5.05 -7.31 -5.47
CA ILE A 269 6.09 -6.28 -5.64
C ILE A 269 5.85 -5.51 -6.94
N ALA A 270 5.70 -6.22 -8.06
CA ALA A 270 5.49 -5.59 -9.37
C ALA A 270 4.18 -4.77 -9.41
N LYS A 271 3.09 -5.29 -8.84
CA LYS A 271 1.78 -4.62 -8.74
C LYS A 271 1.86 -3.31 -7.99
N MET A 272 2.49 -3.32 -6.82
CA MET A 272 2.63 -2.10 -6.02
C MET A 272 3.57 -1.08 -6.66
N ARG A 273 4.67 -1.52 -7.29
CA ARG A 273 5.58 -0.63 -8.02
C ARG A 273 4.88 0.00 -9.22
N ALA A 274 4.15 -0.79 -10.01
CA ALA A 274 3.38 -0.32 -11.15
C ALA A 274 2.28 0.67 -10.72
N LEU A 275 1.57 0.37 -9.62
CA LEU A 275 0.58 1.27 -9.05
C LEU A 275 1.21 2.59 -8.61
N ASN A 276 2.28 2.53 -7.81
CA ASN A 276 3.00 3.73 -7.34
C ASN A 276 3.44 4.60 -8.52
N TRP A 277 4.04 3.99 -9.55
CA TRP A 277 4.45 4.69 -10.75
C TRP A 277 3.30 5.44 -11.40
N LEU A 278 2.21 4.73 -11.71
CA LEU A 278 1.06 5.31 -12.41
C LEU A 278 0.36 6.39 -11.58
N LEU A 279 0.29 6.23 -10.26
CA LEU A 279 -0.24 7.26 -9.37
C LEU A 279 0.64 8.51 -9.34
N ILE A 280 1.97 8.38 -9.26
CA ILE A 280 2.89 9.52 -9.34
C ILE A 280 2.67 10.27 -10.67
N GLN A 281 2.56 9.55 -11.78
CA GLN A 281 2.28 10.17 -13.08
C GLN A 281 0.94 10.91 -13.11
N MET A 282 -0.09 10.42 -12.40
CA MET A 282 -1.35 11.16 -12.24
C MET A 282 -1.15 12.44 -11.41
N TYR A 283 -0.40 12.38 -10.31
CA TYR A 283 -0.16 13.54 -9.45
C TYR A 283 0.63 14.61 -10.20
N ASP A 284 1.65 14.21 -10.96
CA ASP A 284 2.41 15.09 -11.86
C ASP A 284 1.51 15.73 -12.92
N LEU A 285 0.64 14.94 -13.56
CA LEU A 285 -0.32 15.42 -14.57
C LEU A 285 -1.27 16.48 -14.00
N TYR A 286 -1.70 16.31 -12.75
CA TYR A 286 -2.60 17.21 -12.07
C TYR A 286 -1.87 18.33 -11.29
N GLU A 287 -0.54 18.42 -11.41
CA GLU A 287 0.33 19.41 -10.76
C GLU A 287 0.18 19.43 -9.23
N VAL A 288 0.02 18.25 -8.61
CA VAL A 288 -0.12 18.09 -7.16
C VAL A 288 1.20 17.68 -6.53
N ASP A 289 1.82 18.62 -5.83
CA ASP A 289 3.08 18.42 -5.08
C ASP A 289 2.85 17.63 -3.79
N CYS A 290 2.67 16.31 -3.93
CA CYS A 290 2.73 15.32 -2.86
C CYS A 290 2.91 13.91 -3.45
N ASN A 291 3.22 12.94 -2.61
CA ASN A 291 3.34 11.54 -3.01
C ASN A 291 2.07 10.74 -2.64
N PRO A 292 1.71 9.71 -3.42
CA PRO A 292 0.60 8.83 -3.08
C PRO A 292 0.89 8.09 -1.77
N TYR A 293 -0.13 7.99 -0.89
CA TYR A 293 -0.02 7.28 0.38
C TYR A 293 -0.66 5.89 0.30
N ILE A 294 0.15 4.83 0.39
CA ILE A 294 -0.29 3.44 0.37
C ILE A 294 -0.24 2.82 1.77
N HIS A 295 -1.39 2.34 2.22
CA HIS A 295 -1.53 1.49 3.40
C HIS A 295 -1.69 0.03 2.98
N SER A 296 -0.66 -0.78 3.23
CA SER A 296 -0.72 -2.22 2.98
C SER A 296 -1.25 -3.00 4.19
N ILE A 297 -2.14 -3.95 3.92
CA ILE A 297 -2.73 -4.83 4.93
C ILE A 297 -2.51 -6.28 4.51
N THR A 298 -1.87 -7.09 5.36
CA THR A 298 -1.74 -8.54 5.07
C THR A 298 -3.11 -9.23 5.18
N THR A 299 -3.29 -10.38 4.54
CA THR A 299 -4.56 -11.09 4.46
C THR A 299 -4.50 -12.42 5.21
N HIS A 300 -5.66 -12.86 5.71
CA HIS A 300 -5.78 -14.21 6.24
C HIS A 300 -5.78 -15.23 5.09
N GLY A 301 -5.11 -16.36 5.30
CA GLY A 301 -5.20 -17.48 4.37
C GLY A 301 -6.54 -18.20 4.52
N THR A 302 -7.15 -18.55 3.39
CA THR A 302 -8.43 -19.27 3.32
C THR A 302 -8.27 -20.73 2.90
N ASP A 303 -7.03 -21.17 2.61
CA ASP A 303 -6.71 -22.55 2.25
C ASP A 303 -6.65 -23.47 3.48
N GLU A 304 -6.83 -24.77 3.27
CA GLU A 304 -6.89 -25.76 4.35
C GLU A 304 -5.67 -25.71 5.28
N LYS A 305 -4.48 -25.46 4.74
CA LYS A 305 -3.24 -25.35 5.52
C LYS A 305 -3.25 -24.13 6.45
N SER A 306 -3.67 -22.97 5.96
CA SER A 306 -3.81 -21.76 6.79
C SER A 306 -4.89 -21.92 7.87
N LEU A 307 -5.93 -22.69 7.61
CA LEU A 307 -6.97 -22.95 8.61
C LEU A 307 -6.54 -23.95 9.69
N GLN A 308 -5.57 -24.82 9.41
CA GLN A 308 -5.14 -25.90 10.30
C GLN A 308 -3.83 -25.63 11.03
N ASP A 309 -2.89 -24.87 10.45
CA ASP A 309 -1.58 -24.62 11.03
C ASP A 309 -1.31 -23.11 11.20
N GLU A 310 -1.23 -22.67 12.46
CA GLU A 310 -0.91 -21.29 12.79
C GLU A 310 0.48 -20.84 12.30
N ASN A 311 1.47 -21.75 12.24
CA ASN A 311 2.83 -21.41 11.82
C ASN A 311 2.88 -21.09 10.34
N TRP A 312 2.02 -21.73 9.54
CA TRP A 312 1.86 -21.42 8.13
C TRP A 312 1.42 -19.97 7.93
N ASN A 313 0.48 -19.50 8.76
CA ASN A 313 0.03 -18.13 8.73
C ASN A 313 1.12 -17.12 9.11
N LEU A 314 2.07 -17.50 9.98
CA LEU A 314 3.21 -16.65 10.30
C LEU A 314 4.14 -16.46 9.09
N ILE A 315 4.44 -17.55 8.36
CA ILE A 315 5.24 -17.50 7.13
C ILE A 315 4.52 -16.69 6.06
N ARG A 316 3.21 -16.92 5.89
CA ARG A 316 2.36 -16.19 4.96
C ARG A 316 2.39 -14.69 5.23
N ASN A 317 2.06 -14.27 6.45
CA ASN A 317 2.05 -12.87 6.84
C ASN A 317 3.42 -12.21 6.66
N THR A 318 4.51 -12.92 6.99
CA THR A 318 5.86 -12.39 6.83
C THR A 318 6.19 -12.19 5.35
N THR A 319 5.84 -13.16 4.49
CA THR A 319 6.03 -13.07 3.04
C THR A 319 5.23 -11.91 2.44
N GLN A 320 3.96 -11.76 2.82
CA GLN A 320 3.09 -10.67 2.37
C GLN A 320 3.57 -9.30 2.85
N ALA A 321 3.93 -9.18 4.14
CA ALA A 321 4.48 -7.95 4.70
C ALA A 321 5.76 -7.54 3.96
N PHE A 322 6.62 -8.53 3.67
CA PHE A 322 7.87 -8.29 3.00
C PHE A 322 7.68 -7.83 1.55
N SER A 323 6.79 -8.48 0.77
CA SER A 323 6.49 -8.02 -0.58
C SER A 323 5.86 -6.62 -0.59
N CYS A 324 4.99 -6.30 0.36
CA CYS A 324 4.41 -4.96 0.49
C CYS A 324 5.45 -3.88 0.81
N ILE A 325 6.42 -4.17 1.69
CA ILE A 325 7.52 -3.24 2.00
C ILE A 325 8.36 -2.99 0.75
N LEU A 326 8.79 -4.05 0.06
CA LEU A 326 9.57 -3.96 -1.18
C LEU A 326 8.80 -3.29 -2.33
N GLY A 327 7.47 -3.38 -2.32
CA GLY A 327 6.59 -2.73 -3.29
C GLY A 327 6.38 -1.23 -3.06
N GLY A 328 6.89 -0.66 -1.96
CA GLY A 328 6.79 0.77 -1.70
C GLY A 328 5.66 1.20 -0.76
N THR A 329 5.25 0.38 0.22
CA THR A 329 4.23 0.79 1.21
C THR A 329 4.66 1.96 2.10
N ASN A 330 3.73 2.84 2.48
CA ASN A 330 3.91 3.93 3.45
C ASN A 330 3.47 3.52 4.86
N ALA A 331 2.43 2.70 4.98
CA ALA A 331 1.99 2.08 6.23
C ALA A 331 1.77 0.58 6.06
N LEU A 332 2.00 -0.19 7.11
CA LEU A 332 1.83 -1.64 7.12
C LEU A 332 1.06 -2.08 8.35
N SER A 333 -0.01 -2.84 8.12
CA SER A 333 -0.76 -3.55 9.16
C SER A 333 -0.74 -5.05 8.90
N VAL A 334 -0.12 -5.79 9.81
CA VAL A 334 -0.08 -7.26 9.76
C VAL A 334 -1.27 -7.82 10.55
N VAL A 335 -2.07 -8.68 9.94
CA VAL A 335 -3.22 -9.30 10.62
C VAL A 335 -2.77 -10.25 11.73
N THR A 336 -3.56 -10.34 12.79
CA THR A 336 -3.30 -11.25 13.90
C THR A 336 -3.87 -12.64 13.62
N HIS A 337 -3.11 -13.69 13.86
CA HIS A 337 -3.63 -15.06 13.79
C HIS A 337 -3.73 -15.66 15.19
N PRO A 338 -4.96 -15.92 15.69
CA PRO A 338 -5.11 -16.52 16.99
C PRO A 338 -4.82 -18.04 16.95
N ASN A 339 -4.03 -18.51 17.92
CA ASN A 339 -3.91 -19.93 18.27
C ASN A 339 -5.17 -20.44 18.99
N GLU A 340 -5.33 -21.76 19.08
CA GLU A 340 -6.42 -22.52 19.71
C GLU A 340 -6.75 -22.06 21.15
N ASP A 341 -5.78 -21.57 21.93
CA ASP A 341 -5.98 -21.03 23.29
C ASP A 341 -6.37 -19.54 23.29
N LYS A 342 -7.66 -19.25 23.10
CA LYS A 342 -8.24 -17.92 22.80
C LYS A 342 -7.75 -16.72 23.64
N GLU A 343 -7.49 -16.86 24.95
CA GLU A 343 -7.12 -15.71 25.80
C GLU A 343 -5.62 -15.40 25.81
N LYS A 344 -4.76 -16.42 25.94
CA LYS A 344 -3.29 -16.22 25.80
C LYS A 344 -2.90 -15.91 24.37
N SER A 345 -3.69 -16.41 23.41
CA SER A 345 -3.55 -16.21 21.98
C SER A 345 -3.59 -14.74 21.57
N LYS A 346 -4.50 -13.89 22.09
CA LYS A 346 -4.63 -12.49 21.60
C LYS A 346 -3.39 -11.62 21.84
N LYS A 347 -2.85 -11.63 23.06
CA LYS A 347 -1.65 -10.81 23.38
C LYS A 347 -0.41 -11.31 22.64
N TRP A 348 -0.30 -12.62 22.49
CA TRP A 348 0.80 -13.24 21.75
C TRP A 348 0.68 -12.94 20.25
N SER A 349 -0.47 -13.18 19.63
CA SER A 349 -0.68 -12.93 18.20
C SER A 349 -0.51 -11.45 17.83
N SER A 350 -1.01 -10.54 18.67
CA SER A 350 -0.82 -9.09 18.48
C SER A 350 0.66 -8.68 18.60
N ARG A 351 1.41 -9.32 19.51
CA ARG A 351 2.86 -9.13 19.61
C ARG A 351 3.57 -9.64 18.36
N ILE A 352 3.22 -10.83 17.87
CA ILE A 352 3.85 -11.41 16.68
C ILE A 352 3.57 -10.53 15.46
N ALA A 353 2.32 -10.13 15.24
CA ALA A 353 1.93 -9.25 14.14
C ALA A 353 2.71 -7.93 14.14
N ARG A 354 2.81 -7.24 15.28
CA ARG A 354 3.63 -6.01 15.40
C ARG A 354 5.10 -6.29 15.09
N ASN A 355 5.64 -7.40 15.61
CA ASN A 355 7.06 -7.70 15.53
C ASN A 355 7.50 -8.12 14.12
N VAL A 356 6.63 -8.62 13.24
CA VAL A 356 6.99 -8.93 11.83
C VAL A 356 7.59 -7.69 11.16
N SER A 357 6.89 -6.56 11.24
CA SER A 357 7.35 -5.28 10.67
C SER A 357 8.66 -4.80 11.31
N ILE A 358 8.77 -4.91 12.64
CA ILE A 358 9.99 -4.53 13.39
C ILE A 358 11.18 -5.40 12.97
N MET A 359 11.01 -6.73 12.87
CA MET A 359 12.10 -7.64 12.51
C MET A 359 12.57 -7.39 11.06
N LEU A 360 11.65 -7.15 10.13
CA LEU A 360 11.99 -6.80 8.76
C LEU A 360 12.83 -5.51 8.69
N ARG A 361 12.56 -4.54 9.57
CA ARG A 361 13.34 -3.30 9.68
C ARG A 361 14.69 -3.52 10.38
N GLU A 362 14.66 -4.00 11.61
CA GLU A 362 15.80 -3.98 12.53
C GLU A 362 16.75 -5.17 12.39
N GLU A 363 16.28 -6.31 11.90
CA GLU A 363 17.08 -7.54 11.78
C GLU A 363 17.39 -7.90 10.32
N SER A 364 16.45 -7.65 9.40
CA SER A 364 16.67 -7.85 7.96
C SER A 364 17.25 -6.63 7.26
N PHE A 365 17.32 -5.47 7.94
CA PHE A 365 17.92 -4.23 7.44
C PHE A 365 17.35 -3.75 6.10
N ILE A 366 16.06 -4.03 5.85
CA ILE A 366 15.40 -3.66 4.60
C ILE A 366 15.19 -2.14 4.48
N ASP A 367 15.35 -1.40 5.57
CA ASP A 367 15.27 0.05 5.65
C ASP A 367 16.55 0.78 5.18
N LYS A 368 17.66 0.04 5.03
CA LYS A 368 18.97 0.60 4.67
C LYS A 368 19.13 0.97 3.20
N ASN A 369 18.15 0.62 2.37
CA ASN A 369 18.07 1.04 0.98
C ASN A 369 16.62 1.47 0.69
N ALA A 370 16.44 2.57 -0.03
CA ALA A 370 15.13 3.09 -0.43
C ALA A 370 14.32 2.04 -1.20
N ASP A 371 14.98 1.36 -2.14
CA ASP A 371 14.41 0.35 -3.02
C ASP A 371 15.43 -0.78 -3.30
N PRO A 372 15.46 -1.84 -2.47
CA PRO A 372 16.38 -2.95 -2.64
C PRO A 372 16.16 -3.78 -3.92
N ILE A 373 15.01 -3.65 -4.57
CA ILE A 373 14.65 -4.40 -5.78
C ILE A 373 15.14 -3.69 -7.04
N SER A 374 15.44 -2.39 -6.93
CA SER A 374 15.85 -1.56 -8.04
C SER A 374 17.00 -2.17 -8.86
N GLY A 375 16.78 -2.32 -10.16
CA GLY A 375 17.75 -2.89 -11.10
C GLY A 375 17.69 -4.42 -11.26
N SER A 376 16.79 -5.10 -10.54
CA SER A 376 16.49 -6.52 -10.80
C SER A 376 15.81 -6.67 -12.16
N TYR A 377 16.50 -7.25 -13.16
CA TYR A 377 15.93 -7.44 -14.50
C TYR A 377 14.57 -8.15 -14.50
N TYR A 378 14.36 -9.08 -13.57
CA TYR A 378 13.10 -9.79 -13.43
C TYR A 378 11.98 -8.88 -12.91
N CYS A 379 12.22 -8.19 -11.80
CA CYS A 379 11.19 -7.37 -11.16
C CYS A 379 10.88 -6.12 -11.98
N GLU A 380 11.88 -5.49 -12.59
CA GLU A 380 11.67 -4.34 -13.47
C GLU A 380 10.86 -4.74 -14.71
N GLN A 381 11.19 -5.83 -15.40
CA GLN A 381 10.41 -6.25 -16.56
C GLN A 381 8.98 -6.69 -16.23
N MET A 382 8.76 -7.30 -15.06
CA MET A 382 7.40 -7.56 -14.56
C MET A 382 6.63 -6.26 -14.35
N THR A 383 7.29 -5.27 -13.74
CA THR A 383 6.70 -3.95 -13.44
C THR A 383 6.38 -3.21 -14.74
N ASP A 384 7.30 -3.17 -15.71
CA ASP A 384 7.13 -2.50 -17.00
C ASP A 384 5.95 -3.07 -17.79
N LYS A 385 5.88 -4.40 -17.89
CA LYS A 385 4.78 -5.08 -18.57
C LYS A 385 3.45 -4.78 -17.91
N LEU A 386 3.43 -4.71 -16.58
CA LEU A 386 2.23 -4.42 -15.82
C LEU A 386 1.80 -2.95 -15.97
N ILE A 387 2.75 -2.00 -15.96
CA ILE A 387 2.51 -0.59 -16.24
C ILE A 387 1.89 -0.41 -17.63
N ALA A 388 2.53 -1.00 -18.66
CA ALA A 388 2.06 -0.88 -20.04
C ALA A 388 0.65 -1.45 -20.23
N SER A 389 0.40 -2.65 -19.68
CA SER A 389 -0.92 -3.30 -19.76
C SER A 389 -1.99 -2.53 -18.98
N ALA A 390 -1.68 -2.06 -17.77
CA ALA A 390 -2.61 -1.28 -16.95
C ALA A 390 -2.95 0.06 -17.63
N TRP A 391 -1.96 0.73 -18.21
CA TRP A 391 -2.17 1.97 -18.95
C TRP A 391 -3.04 1.76 -20.19
N GLU A 392 -2.78 0.71 -20.97
CA GLU A 392 -3.60 0.38 -22.15
C GLU A 392 -5.05 0.07 -21.75
N LYS A 393 -5.26 -0.71 -20.67
CA LYS A 393 -6.60 -0.99 -20.13
C LYS A 393 -7.28 0.28 -19.65
N PHE A 394 -6.57 1.14 -18.92
CA PHE A 394 -7.10 2.42 -18.47
C PHE A 394 -7.55 3.30 -19.65
N GLN A 395 -6.71 3.44 -20.68
CA GLN A 395 -7.04 4.17 -21.91
C GLN A 395 -8.30 3.64 -22.61
N LYS A 396 -8.49 2.31 -22.64
CA LYS A 396 -9.69 1.67 -23.20
C LYS A 396 -10.95 1.91 -22.38
N ILE A 397 -10.82 2.08 -21.06
CA ILE A 397 -11.97 2.34 -20.18
C ILE A 397 -12.46 3.78 -20.31
N ILE A 398 -11.56 4.73 -20.57
CA ILE A 398 -11.88 6.16 -20.67
C ILE A 398 -12.23 6.62 -22.10
N SER A 399 -11.84 5.85 -23.12
CA SER A 399 -12.20 6.09 -24.53
C SER A 399 -13.65 5.73 -24.82
#